data_AF-A0A8C7C3G3-F1
#
_entry.id   AF-A0A8C7C3G3-F1
#
_cell.length_a   1.000
_cell.length_b   1.000
_cell.length_c   1.000
_cell.angle_alpha   90.00
_cell.angle_beta   90.00
_cell.angle_gamma   90.00
#
_symmetry.space_group_name_H-M   'P 1'
#
loop_
_entity.id
_entity.type
_entity.pdbx_description
1 polymer ?
#
loop_
_entity_poly.entity_id
_entity_poly.type
_entity_poly.pdbx_seq_one_letter_code
_entity_poly.pdbx_strand_id
1 'polypeptide(L)'
;MAAPRSVTRPPGASPPAAPRLLLLLLLLPPAPAAAMAHRRPRSQSGAWSPDVACGHRYIQGKILGGADALERRWPWQVSVHYGGFHVCGGSIIDEYWVLSAAHCFNRDKNMEAFDIYVGLVDLRFAGNHTQWFEVNKVIVHPTYEVYHPVGGDVALVQLKSRIVFSDSVLPVCIASPDVNLHNATCWSTGWGLVSPQGHVPNKLQEVQIPLISLPLCRLLYGHLSYIMPDMLCAGDIRDMRTVCEGDSGGPLVCEFNHTWLQVGIVSWGRGCVYPMYPAVYARVSYFSKWIRYHMEHTPPPSQPLPALARVLGVSVSVLAALLAVLPML
;
A
#
# COMPACT_ATOMS: atom_id res chain seq x y z
N MET A 1 -52.27 63.09 -17.72
CA MET A 1 -51.71 64.43 -17.98
C MET A 1 -50.66 64.30 -19.08
N ALA A 2 -50.83 65.12 -20.13
CA ALA A 2 -49.89 65.50 -21.19
C ALA A 2 -49.11 64.42 -22.00
N ALA A 3 -49.58 64.20 -23.23
CA ALA A 3 -48.75 64.02 -24.43
C ALA A 3 -48.39 65.42 -25.00
N PRO A 4 -47.81 65.58 -26.21
CA PRO A 4 -46.63 64.97 -26.85
C PRO A 4 -45.66 66.06 -27.40
N ARG A 5 -44.52 65.68 -28.02
CA ARG A 5 -44.05 66.33 -29.26
C ARG A 5 -43.02 65.50 -30.02
N SER A 6 -43.25 65.46 -31.33
CA SER A 6 -42.62 64.72 -32.43
C SER A 6 -41.83 65.67 -33.33
N VAL A 7 -40.75 65.20 -33.99
CA VAL A 7 -40.21 65.68 -35.30
C VAL A 7 -39.34 64.53 -35.88
N THR A 8 -39.83 63.62 -36.75
CA THR A 8 -39.84 63.56 -38.26
C THR A 8 -38.49 63.38 -39.01
N ARG A 9 -38.19 62.11 -39.41
CA ARG A 9 -37.87 61.45 -40.73
C ARG A 9 -37.40 62.25 -41.99
N PRO A 10 -37.00 61.62 -43.14
CA PRO A 10 -36.09 60.48 -43.54
C PRO A 10 -35.29 60.87 -44.86
N PRO A 11 -34.99 60.06 -45.94
CA PRO A 11 -34.90 58.60 -46.21
C PRO A 11 -33.70 58.10 -47.10
N GLY A 12 -33.65 56.78 -47.35
CA GLY A 12 -33.08 56.12 -48.56
C GLY A 12 -31.98 55.09 -48.27
N ALA A 13 -31.88 53.89 -48.87
CA ALA A 13 -32.67 53.16 -49.88
C ALA A 13 -32.28 51.66 -49.82
N SER A 14 -33.09 50.83 -50.47
CA SER A 14 -33.22 49.36 -50.51
C SER A 14 -32.14 48.56 -51.32
N PRO A 15 -32.13 47.21 -51.26
CA PRO A 15 -31.04 46.33 -51.70
C PRO A 15 -31.25 45.68 -53.10
N PRO A 16 -30.30 44.85 -53.57
CA PRO A 16 -30.66 43.64 -54.31
C PRO A 16 -29.83 42.39 -53.95
N ALA A 17 -30.17 41.28 -54.63
CA ALA A 17 -30.04 39.89 -54.20
C ALA A 17 -28.99 39.05 -54.96
N ALA A 18 -28.61 37.89 -54.36
CA ALA A 18 -28.17 36.61 -54.97
C ALA A 18 -26.84 36.62 -55.78
N PRO A 19 -26.15 35.46 -56.07
CA PRO A 19 -26.67 34.09 -56.17
C PRO A 19 -25.81 32.93 -55.61
N ARG A 20 -26.43 31.75 -55.60
CA ARG A 20 -25.83 30.41 -55.45
C ARG A 20 -25.12 29.99 -56.75
N LEU A 21 -23.95 29.34 -56.65
CA LEU A 21 -23.40 28.53 -57.74
C LEU A 21 -22.60 27.33 -57.19
N LEU A 22 -22.95 26.14 -57.69
CA LEU A 22 -22.23 24.86 -57.57
C LEU A 22 -20.84 24.96 -58.22
N LEU A 23 -19.83 24.24 -57.70
CA LEU A 23 -18.80 23.62 -58.55
C LEU A 23 -18.12 22.37 -57.97
N LEU A 24 -18.30 21.30 -58.76
CA LEU A 24 -17.62 20.02 -59.00
C LEU A 24 -16.46 19.48 -58.13
N LEU A 25 -16.59 18.17 -57.87
CA LEU A 25 -15.54 17.22 -57.52
C LEU A 25 -14.43 17.15 -58.58
N LEU A 26 -13.18 17.13 -58.13
CA LEU A 26 -12.02 16.65 -58.89
C LEU A 26 -11.32 15.56 -58.09
N LEU A 27 -11.28 14.36 -58.70
CA LEU A 27 -10.55 13.18 -58.29
C LEU A 27 -9.06 13.39 -58.52
N LEU A 28 -8.24 13.19 -57.48
CA LEU A 28 -6.79 12.99 -57.57
C LEU A 28 -6.42 11.76 -56.73
N PRO A 29 -5.75 10.74 -57.30
CA PRO A 29 -5.23 9.63 -56.51
C PRO A 29 -3.87 10.01 -55.93
N PRO A 30 -3.50 9.46 -54.76
CA PRO A 30 -2.13 8.97 -54.68
C PRO A 30 -1.95 7.64 -53.93
N ALA A 31 -1.18 6.79 -54.61
CA ALA A 31 -0.16 5.86 -54.13
C ALA A 31 -0.53 4.60 -53.32
N PRO A 32 0.11 3.45 -53.64
CA PRO A 32 -0.14 2.18 -52.97
C PRO A 32 0.43 2.19 -51.55
N ALA A 33 -0.37 1.68 -50.61
CA ALA A 33 0.04 1.46 -49.23
C ALA A 33 1.19 0.45 -49.19
N ALA A 34 2.39 0.92 -48.84
CA ALA A 34 3.49 0.05 -48.46
C ALA A 34 3.10 -0.71 -47.18
N ALA A 35 3.11 -2.04 -47.26
CA ALA A 35 2.90 -2.93 -46.14
C ALA A 35 3.92 -2.65 -45.03
N MET A 36 3.47 -2.06 -43.92
CA MET A 36 4.24 -2.08 -42.68
C MET A 36 4.15 -3.47 -42.08
N ALA A 37 5.22 -4.24 -42.26
CA ALA A 37 5.45 -5.49 -41.57
C ALA A 37 5.25 -5.33 -40.06
N HIS A 38 4.45 -6.22 -39.47
CA HIS A 38 4.39 -6.43 -38.03
C HIS A 38 5.80 -6.68 -37.48
N ARG A 39 6.41 -5.65 -36.88
CA ARG A 39 7.50 -5.86 -35.94
C ARG A 39 6.91 -6.56 -34.72
N ARG A 40 7.20 -7.85 -34.59
CA ARG A 40 7.10 -8.58 -33.32
C ARG A 40 7.70 -7.70 -32.22
N PRO A 41 7.02 -7.48 -31.07
CA PRO A 41 7.69 -6.90 -29.93
C PRO A 41 8.83 -7.85 -29.58
N ARG A 42 10.07 -7.34 -29.69
CA ARG A 42 11.23 -8.00 -29.08
C ARG A 42 10.87 -8.20 -27.62
N SER A 43 10.93 -9.47 -27.19
CA SER A 43 11.14 -9.87 -25.80
C SER A 43 12.17 -8.93 -25.18
N GLN A 44 11.70 -7.92 -24.44
CA GLN A 44 12.54 -7.24 -23.48
C GLN A 44 12.63 -8.20 -22.31
N SER A 45 13.74 -8.96 -22.32
CA SER A 45 14.35 -9.50 -21.12
C SER A 45 14.22 -8.49 -19.99
N GLY A 46 13.63 -8.92 -18.88
CA GLY A 46 13.30 -8.09 -17.72
C GLY A 46 14.44 -7.16 -17.35
N ALA A 47 14.24 -5.87 -17.65
CA ALA A 47 14.97 -4.81 -17.01
C ALA A 47 14.63 -4.90 -15.52
N TRP A 48 15.65 -5.11 -14.71
CA TRP A 48 15.59 -4.90 -13.27
C TRP A 48 15.03 -3.49 -13.07
N SER A 49 13.89 -3.37 -12.38
CA SER A 49 13.29 -2.05 -12.19
C SER A 49 14.31 -1.20 -11.41
N PRO A 50 14.67 -0.01 -11.90
CA PRO A 50 15.51 0.91 -11.14
C PRO A 50 14.85 1.21 -9.79
N ASP A 51 15.68 1.28 -8.75
CA ASP A 51 15.32 1.40 -7.33
C ASP A 51 14.05 2.23 -7.08
N VAL A 52 12.95 1.56 -6.73
CA VAL A 52 11.73 2.25 -6.32
C VAL A 52 12.01 2.95 -4.99
N ALA A 53 12.08 4.28 -5.03
CA ALA A 53 12.32 5.09 -3.85
C ALA A 53 11.19 4.91 -2.82
N CYS A 54 11.57 4.70 -1.56
CA CYS A 54 10.62 4.55 -0.46
C CYS A 54 9.95 5.86 -0.07
N GLY A 55 8.84 5.78 0.68
CA GLY A 55 8.25 6.92 1.36
C GLY A 55 7.59 7.95 0.45
N HIS A 56 7.31 7.60 -0.80
CA HIS A 56 6.59 8.44 -1.74
C HIS A 56 5.19 7.88 -2.01
N ARG A 57 4.21 8.77 -2.20
CA ARG A 57 2.83 8.42 -2.56
C ARG A 57 2.34 9.30 -3.69
N TYR A 58 1.49 8.75 -4.55
CA TYR A 58 0.95 9.47 -5.70
C TYR A 58 -0.06 10.56 -5.30
N ILE A 59 -0.94 10.26 -4.32
CA ILE A 59 -1.93 11.21 -3.83
C ILE A 59 -1.34 12.05 -2.68
N GLN A 60 -1.20 13.36 -2.90
CA GLN A 60 -0.78 14.34 -1.90
C GLN A 60 -1.99 15.04 -1.28
N GLY A 61 -1.92 15.40 0.02
CA GLY A 61 -2.98 16.14 0.72
C GLY A 61 -3.18 15.72 2.17
N LYS A 62 -3.92 16.54 2.93
CA LYS A 62 -4.32 16.30 4.33
C LYS A 62 -5.85 16.27 4.41
N ILE A 63 -6.42 15.23 5.00
CA ILE A 63 -7.84 15.16 5.39
C ILE A 63 -7.92 15.10 6.92
N LEU A 64 -8.50 16.10 7.56
CA LEU A 64 -8.53 16.18 9.02
C LEU A 64 -9.65 15.28 9.57
N GLY A 65 -9.30 14.31 10.43
CA GLY A 65 -10.25 13.85 11.46
C GLY A 65 -10.63 12.38 11.58
N GLY A 66 -9.94 11.43 10.95
CA GLY A 66 -10.38 10.01 11.00
C GLY A 66 -11.42 9.75 9.91
N ALA A 67 -11.03 9.06 8.85
CA ALA A 67 -11.92 8.77 7.72
C ALA A 67 -11.46 7.53 6.94
N ASP A 68 -12.34 7.03 6.06
CA ASP A 68 -11.97 6.08 5.02
C ASP A 68 -10.75 6.62 4.26
N ALA A 69 -9.66 5.85 4.27
CA ALA A 69 -8.49 6.13 3.48
C ALA A 69 -8.85 6.01 1.99
N LEU A 70 -8.45 7.02 1.21
CA LEU A 70 -8.54 6.93 -0.23
C LEU A 70 -7.61 5.84 -0.74
N GLU A 71 -8.04 5.14 -1.79
CA GLU A 71 -7.17 4.22 -2.53
C GLU A 71 -5.84 4.91 -2.87
N ARG A 72 -4.73 4.18 -2.75
CA ARG A 72 -3.35 4.65 -3.07
C ARG A 72 -2.75 5.68 -2.12
N ARG A 73 -3.45 6.10 -1.06
CA ARG A 73 -2.91 7.12 -0.14
C ARG A 73 -1.85 6.59 0.83
N TRP A 74 -1.95 5.32 1.19
CA TRP A 74 -1.02 4.62 2.09
C TRP A 74 -0.53 3.34 1.39
N PRO A 75 0.27 3.48 0.31
CA PRO A 75 0.60 2.37 -0.57
C PRO A 75 1.50 1.30 0.08
N TRP A 76 2.06 1.61 1.26
CA TRP A 76 2.81 0.69 2.09
C TRP A 76 1.94 -0.10 3.06
N GLN A 77 0.65 0.19 3.23
CA GLN A 77 -0.18 -0.51 4.20
C GLN A 77 -0.30 -1.99 3.85
N VAL A 78 -0.10 -2.84 4.85
CA VAL A 78 -0.25 -4.29 4.76
C VAL A 78 -1.38 -4.75 5.67
N SER A 79 -2.15 -5.73 5.20
CA SER A 79 -3.07 -6.50 6.02
C SER A 79 -2.49 -7.89 6.24
N VAL A 80 -2.23 -8.23 7.51
CA VAL A 80 -1.77 -9.56 7.94
C VAL A 80 -3.01 -10.37 8.32
N HIS A 81 -3.21 -11.48 7.61
CA HIS A 81 -4.31 -12.40 7.86
C HIS A 81 -3.80 -13.67 8.52
N TYR A 82 -4.62 -14.28 9.36
CA TYR A 82 -4.39 -15.59 9.96
C TYR A 82 -5.67 -16.42 9.88
N GLY A 83 -5.60 -17.61 9.26
CA GLY A 83 -6.78 -18.46 9.05
C GLY A 83 -7.87 -17.79 8.21
N GLY A 84 -7.48 -16.93 7.27
CA GLY A 84 -8.39 -16.20 6.37
C GLY A 84 -8.92 -14.86 6.90
N PHE A 85 -8.67 -14.51 8.17
CA PHE A 85 -9.17 -13.27 8.78
C PHE A 85 -8.05 -12.28 9.03
N HIS A 86 -8.32 -10.99 8.84
CA HIS A 86 -7.42 -9.91 9.26
C HIS A 86 -7.18 -9.98 10.77
N VAL A 87 -5.91 -9.95 11.19
CA VAL A 87 -5.51 -9.99 12.60
C VAL A 87 -4.57 -8.85 12.99
N CYS A 88 -3.80 -8.32 12.05
CA CYS A 88 -2.85 -7.24 12.29
C CYS A 88 -2.62 -6.43 11.00
N GLY A 89 -2.09 -5.23 11.15
CA GLY A 89 -1.45 -4.47 10.09
C GLY A 89 0.04 -4.79 9.92
N GLY A 90 0.63 -4.10 8.95
CA GLY A 90 2.07 -4.07 8.69
C GLY A 90 2.39 -2.97 7.70
N SER A 91 3.66 -2.87 7.33
CA SER A 91 4.12 -1.97 6.28
C SER A 91 5.12 -2.62 5.35
N ILE A 92 5.00 -2.32 4.06
CA ILE A 92 6.00 -2.69 3.05
C ILE A 92 7.25 -1.85 3.28
N ILE A 93 8.39 -2.51 3.48
CA ILE A 93 9.68 -1.83 3.66
C ILE A 93 10.68 -2.16 2.55
N ASP A 94 10.43 -3.24 1.80
CA ASP A 94 11.19 -3.66 0.63
C ASP A 94 10.38 -4.70 -0.19
N GLU A 95 10.87 -5.14 -1.35
CA GLU A 95 10.15 -6.05 -2.26
C GLU A 95 9.87 -7.44 -1.68
N TYR A 96 10.63 -7.89 -0.68
CA TYR A 96 10.37 -9.15 0.02
C TYR A 96 10.02 -8.98 1.51
N TRP A 97 9.95 -7.74 2.00
CA TRP A 97 9.93 -7.49 3.44
C TRP A 97 8.75 -6.63 3.88
N VAL A 98 8.08 -7.14 4.91
CA VAL A 98 7.06 -6.42 5.67
C VAL A 98 7.54 -6.23 7.11
N LEU A 99 7.35 -5.03 7.65
CA LEU A 99 7.53 -4.71 9.06
C LEU A 99 6.18 -4.78 9.79
N SER A 100 6.15 -5.44 10.94
CA SER A 100 4.95 -5.56 11.77
C SER A 100 5.34 -5.75 13.25
N ALA A 101 4.37 -6.00 14.12
CA ALA A 101 4.59 -6.21 15.54
C ALA A 101 4.90 -7.69 15.85
N ALA A 102 5.74 -7.94 16.86
CA ALA A 102 6.09 -9.30 17.27
C ALA A 102 4.88 -10.08 17.80
N HIS A 103 4.02 -9.42 18.59
CA HIS A 103 2.86 -10.06 19.20
C HIS A 103 1.83 -10.60 18.19
N CYS A 104 1.86 -10.13 16.94
CA CYS A 104 1.03 -10.65 15.85
C CYS A 104 1.37 -12.11 15.49
N PHE A 105 2.63 -12.52 15.70
CA PHE A 105 3.20 -13.80 15.26
C PHE A 105 3.60 -14.71 16.43
N ASN A 106 2.75 -14.80 17.45
CA ASN A 106 2.98 -15.68 18.61
C ASN A 106 3.40 -17.10 18.19
N ARG A 107 4.31 -17.72 18.95
CA ARG A 107 5.02 -18.97 18.62
C ARG A 107 4.10 -20.17 18.40
N ASP A 108 2.91 -20.15 18.98
CA ASP A 108 1.92 -21.24 18.85
C ASP A 108 1.14 -21.18 17.53
N LYS A 109 1.28 -20.12 16.74
CA LYS A 109 0.58 -19.97 15.46
C LYS A 109 1.31 -20.71 14.35
N ASN A 110 0.57 -21.50 13.57
CA ASN A 110 1.07 -22.09 12.34
C ASN A 110 1.44 -21.01 11.31
N MET A 111 2.71 -20.97 10.89
CA MET A 111 3.21 -20.02 9.88
C MET A 111 2.50 -20.14 8.53
N GLU A 112 2.09 -21.35 8.13
CA GLU A 112 1.41 -21.60 6.85
C GLU A 112 -0.02 -21.05 6.82
N ALA A 113 -0.59 -20.72 7.98
CA ALA A 113 -1.92 -20.11 8.08
C ALA A 113 -1.89 -18.58 7.96
N PHE A 114 -0.70 -17.97 7.80
CA PHE A 114 -0.56 -16.54 7.58
C PHE A 114 -0.57 -16.18 6.10
N ASP A 115 -1.36 -15.18 5.77
CA ASP A 115 -1.46 -14.58 4.45
C ASP A 115 -1.17 -13.08 4.54
N ILE A 116 -0.39 -12.55 3.61
CA ILE A 116 -0.02 -11.14 3.57
C ILE A 116 -0.66 -10.47 2.36
N TYR A 117 -1.43 -9.41 2.58
CA TYR A 117 -2.09 -8.65 1.53
C TYR A 117 -1.56 -7.21 1.47
N VAL A 118 -1.22 -6.75 0.27
CA VAL A 118 -0.82 -5.36 -0.02
C VAL A 118 -1.73 -4.76 -1.07
N GLY A 119 -1.81 -3.42 -1.15
CA GLY A 119 -2.75 -2.75 -2.07
C GLY A 119 -4.22 -3.05 -1.79
N LEU A 120 -4.51 -3.54 -0.58
CA LEU A 120 -5.87 -3.80 -0.09
C LEU A 120 -6.38 -2.57 0.65
N VAL A 121 -7.62 -2.18 0.37
CA VAL A 121 -8.29 -1.04 1.03
C VAL A 121 -9.59 -1.48 1.70
N ASP A 122 -10.30 -2.46 1.16
CA ASP A 122 -11.51 -3.03 1.76
C ASP A 122 -11.31 -4.53 2.04
N LEU A 123 -11.46 -4.95 3.30
CA LEU A 123 -11.27 -6.34 3.74
C LEU A 123 -12.27 -7.32 3.11
N ARG A 124 -13.38 -6.83 2.53
CA ARG A 124 -14.41 -7.69 1.93
C ARG A 124 -14.10 -8.11 0.50
N PHE A 125 -13.28 -7.34 -0.21
CA PHE A 125 -13.00 -7.60 -1.62
C PHE A 125 -11.58 -7.15 -2.01
N ALA A 126 -10.86 -8.05 -2.67
CA ALA A 126 -9.61 -7.72 -3.32
C ALA A 126 -9.87 -6.76 -4.50
N GLY A 127 -9.13 -5.65 -4.54
CA GLY A 127 -9.17 -4.69 -5.64
C GLY A 127 -8.18 -5.04 -6.76
N ASN A 128 -8.16 -4.23 -7.82
CA ASN A 128 -7.28 -4.46 -8.97
C ASN A 128 -5.77 -4.39 -8.66
N HIS A 129 -5.41 -3.77 -7.54
CA HIS A 129 -4.01 -3.62 -7.10
C HIS A 129 -3.64 -4.57 -5.97
N THR A 130 -4.59 -5.35 -5.47
CA THR A 130 -4.36 -6.25 -4.35
C THR A 130 -3.44 -7.38 -4.78
N GLN A 131 -2.36 -7.57 -4.03
CA GLN A 131 -1.46 -8.71 -4.18
C GLN A 131 -1.46 -9.52 -2.89
N TRP A 132 -1.37 -10.84 -3.03
CA TRP A 132 -1.37 -11.80 -1.93
C TRP A 132 -0.04 -12.55 -1.91
N PHE A 133 0.47 -12.80 -0.71
CA PHE A 133 1.74 -13.46 -0.49
C PHE A 133 1.69 -14.44 0.69
N GLU A 134 2.31 -15.60 0.50
CA GLU A 134 2.65 -16.50 1.59
C GLU A 134 3.88 -15.98 2.37
N VAL A 135 3.91 -16.32 3.65
CA VAL A 135 5.06 -16.07 4.52
C VAL A 135 6.15 -17.12 4.28
N ASN A 136 7.39 -16.66 4.03
CA ASN A 136 8.58 -17.51 4.00
C ASN A 136 9.17 -17.68 5.40
N LYS A 137 9.34 -16.57 6.11
CA LYS A 137 9.94 -16.54 7.45
C LYS A 137 9.44 -15.34 8.24
N VAL A 138 9.24 -15.52 9.54
CA VAL A 138 9.08 -14.42 10.50
C VAL A 138 10.32 -14.35 11.38
N ILE A 139 10.86 -13.15 11.57
CA ILE A 139 11.99 -12.87 12.45
C ILE A 139 11.48 -11.93 13.53
N VAL A 140 11.29 -12.45 14.74
CA VAL A 140 10.89 -11.68 15.92
C VAL A 140 12.13 -11.14 16.60
N HIS A 141 12.09 -9.90 17.08
CA HIS A 141 13.22 -9.32 17.82
C HIS A 141 13.45 -10.08 19.13
N PRO A 142 14.70 -10.48 19.45
CA PRO A 142 14.98 -11.37 20.58
C PRO A 142 14.58 -10.78 21.94
N THR A 143 14.57 -9.45 22.08
CA THR A 143 14.18 -8.79 23.33
C THR A 143 12.68 -8.86 23.62
N TYR A 144 11.85 -9.22 22.64
CA TYR A 144 10.42 -9.42 22.85
C TYR A 144 10.17 -10.52 23.89
N GLU A 145 10.85 -11.66 23.77
CA GLU A 145 10.70 -12.77 24.73
C GLU A 145 11.30 -12.44 26.11
N VAL A 146 12.33 -11.60 26.15
CA VAL A 146 13.06 -11.27 27.39
C VAL A 146 12.31 -10.27 28.26
N TYR A 147 11.64 -9.29 27.65
CA TYR A 147 10.98 -8.20 28.38
C TYR A 147 9.46 -8.28 28.35
N HIS A 148 8.88 -9.34 27.77
CA HIS A 148 7.44 -9.57 27.79
C HIS A 148 6.86 -9.39 29.21
N PRO A 149 5.80 -8.57 29.40
CA PRO A 149 4.88 -8.09 28.37
C PRO A 149 5.23 -6.74 27.72
N VAL A 150 6.42 -6.17 27.95
CA VAL A 150 6.75 -4.79 27.55
C VAL A 150 8.11 -4.72 26.85
N GLY A 151 8.14 -4.38 25.56
CA GLY A 151 9.36 -4.08 24.81
C GLY A 151 9.70 -5.10 23.74
N GLY A 152 10.54 -4.71 22.79
CA GLY A 152 10.96 -5.56 21.67
C GLY A 152 9.86 -5.92 20.67
N ASP A 153 8.70 -5.24 20.69
CA ASP A 153 7.52 -5.62 19.91
C ASP A 153 7.63 -5.25 18.43
N VAL A 154 8.57 -5.88 17.73
CA VAL A 154 8.85 -5.72 16.31
C VAL A 154 9.18 -7.07 15.68
N ALA A 155 8.64 -7.29 14.48
CA ALA A 155 8.91 -8.45 13.66
C ALA A 155 9.12 -8.05 12.19
N LEU A 156 10.00 -8.80 11.53
CA LEU A 156 10.14 -8.81 10.08
C LEU A 156 9.46 -10.04 9.52
N VAL A 157 8.67 -9.84 8.46
CA VAL A 157 8.04 -10.91 7.70
C VAL A 157 8.67 -10.92 6.31
N GLN A 158 9.39 -12.00 6.00
CA GLN A 158 9.91 -12.25 4.66
C GLN A 158 8.86 -13.01 3.85
N LEU A 159 8.55 -12.51 2.65
CA LEU A 159 7.57 -13.10 1.73
C LEU A 159 8.21 -14.19 0.87
N LYS A 160 7.42 -15.18 0.41
CA LYS A 160 7.92 -16.21 -0.52
C LYS A 160 8.16 -15.69 -1.94
N SER A 161 7.51 -14.61 -2.34
CA SER A 161 7.65 -14.00 -3.67
C SER A 161 7.72 -12.48 -3.58
N ARG A 162 8.28 -11.84 -4.61
CA ARG A 162 8.50 -10.39 -4.64
C ARG A 162 7.19 -9.62 -4.83
N ILE A 163 7.07 -8.50 -4.13
CA ILE A 163 6.04 -7.50 -4.36
C ILE A 163 6.30 -6.81 -5.70
N VAL A 164 5.25 -6.65 -6.50
CA VAL A 164 5.29 -5.83 -7.72
C VAL A 164 4.86 -4.42 -7.37
N PHE A 165 5.82 -3.49 -7.33
CA PHE A 165 5.52 -2.09 -7.02
C PHE A 165 4.68 -1.41 -8.11
N SER A 166 3.80 -0.51 -7.66
CA SER A 166 2.88 0.28 -8.49
C SER A 166 2.46 1.54 -7.73
N ASP A 167 1.69 2.45 -8.34
CA ASP A 167 1.18 3.66 -7.65
C ASP A 167 0.34 3.37 -6.39
N SER A 168 -0.16 2.13 -6.25
CA SER A 168 -0.98 1.67 -5.12
C SER A 168 -0.21 0.80 -4.12
N VAL A 169 1.02 0.39 -4.46
CA VAL A 169 1.85 -0.56 -3.72
C VAL A 169 3.30 -0.09 -3.77
N LEU A 170 3.75 0.57 -2.70
CA LEU A 170 5.09 1.18 -2.60
C LEU A 170 5.63 1.02 -1.18
N PRO A 171 6.96 0.92 -1.00
CA PRO A 171 7.56 0.81 0.32
C PRO A 171 7.55 2.16 1.06
N VAL A 172 7.53 2.10 2.40
CA VAL A 172 7.80 3.26 3.28
C VAL A 172 9.26 3.29 3.70
N CYS A 173 9.82 4.48 3.89
CA CYS A 173 11.19 4.58 4.40
C CYS A 173 11.24 4.30 5.90
N ILE A 174 12.32 3.65 6.36
CA ILE A 174 12.59 3.40 7.77
C ILE A 174 13.25 4.63 8.40
N ALA A 175 12.71 5.09 9.54
CA ALA A 175 13.33 6.14 10.33
C ALA A 175 14.77 5.78 10.77
N SER A 176 15.72 6.68 10.53
CA SER A 176 17.10 6.54 11.04
C SER A 176 17.17 6.84 12.54
N PRO A 177 18.22 6.39 13.26
CA PRO A 177 18.43 6.72 14.67
C PRO A 177 18.48 8.23 14.95
N ASP A 178 18.95 9.02 13.97
CA ASP A 178 19.20 10.46 14.10
C ASP A 178 18.00 11.32 13.69
N VAL A 179 16.88 10.70 13.31
CA VAL A 179 15.68 11.45 12.92
C VAL A 179 15.16 12.29 14.10
N ASN A 180 14.90 13.57 13.84
CA ASN A 180 14.30 14.45 14.83
C ASN A 180 12.78 14.30 14.82
N LEU A 181 12.23 13.69 15.87
CA LEU A 181 10.80 13.46 16.05
C LEU A 181 10.12 14.49 16.97
N HIS A 182 10.82 15.56 17.38
CA HIS A 182 10.26 16.53 18.31
C HIS A 182 9.02 17.22 17.72
N ASN A 183 7.90 17.15 18.45
CA ASN A 183 6.60 17.74 18.09
C ASN A 183 6.06 17.32 16.72
N ALA A 184 6.51 16.17 16.20
CA ALA A 184 6.02 15.68 14.92
C ALA A 184 4.53 15.29 15.03
N THR A 185 3.78 15.58 13.98
CA THR A 185 2.43 15.07 13.80
C THR A 185 2.45 14.02 12.70
N CYS A 186 1.94 12.84 13.03
CA CYS A 186 2.10 11.63 12.23
C CYS A 186 0.74 11.04 11.91
N TRP A 187 0.75 10.02 11.06
CA TRP A 187 -0.44 9.32 10.61
C TRP A 187 -0.33 7.85 10.98
N SER A 188 -1.41 7.33 11.56
CA SER A 188 -1.59 5.91 11.79
C SER A 188 -2.72 5.40 10.90
N THR A 189 -2.57 4.20 10.37
CA THR A 189 -3.54 3.58 9.46
C THR A 189 -3.78 2.13 9.82
N GLY A 190 -5.01 1.66 9.62
CA GLY A 190 -5.39 0.28 9.90
C GLY A 190 -6.89 0.03 9.78
N TRP A 191 -7.28 -1.20 10.09
CA TRP A 191 -8.66 -1.68 10.08
C TRP A 191 -9.17 -1.99 11.49
N GLY A 192 -8.50 -1.46 12.52
CA GLY A 192 -8.91 -1.63 13.89
C GLY A 192 -10.19 -0.89 14.25
N LEU A 193 -10.65 -1.10 15.49
CA LEU A 193 -11.89 -0.50 16.00
C LEU A 193 -11.86 1.03 15.93
N VAL A 194 -12.86 1.61 15.26
CA VAL A 194 -13.06 3.07 15.17
C VAL A 194 -13.85 3.65 16.33
N SER A 195 -14.52 2.79 17.12
CA SER A 195 -15.19 3.20 18.35
C SER A 195 -15.37 2.03 19.33
N PRO A 196 -15.52 2.29 20.64
CA PRO A 196 -15.59 1.26 21.67
C PRO A 196 -16.79 0.30 21.54
N GLN A 197 -17.89 0.78 20.94
CA GLN A 197 -19.12 0.03 20.68
C GLN A 197 -19.32 -0.26 19.18
N GLY A 198 -18.31 0.04 18.36
CA GLY A 198 -18.41 0.04 16.90
C GLY A 198 -18.12 -1.30 16.23
N HIS A 199 -18.54 -1.40 14.98
CA HIS A 199 -18.13 -2.48 14.09
C HIS A 199 -16.69 -2.24 13.62
N VAL A 200 -15.92 -3.33 13.46
CA VAL A 200 -14.62 -3.30 12.79
C VAL A 200 -14.84 -2.77 11.36
N PRO A 201 -14.16 -1.67 10.95
CA PRO A 201 -14.33 -1.13 9.62
C PRO A 201 -13.79 -2.11 8.59
N ASN A 202 -14.54 -2.32 7.50
CA ASN A 202 -14.01 -3.08 6.37
C ASN A 202 -13.03 -2.25 5.54
N LYS A 203 -13.21 -0.93 5.51
CA LYS A 203 -12.34 -0.02 4.77
C LYS A 203 -11.21 0.47 5.65
N LEU A 204 -10.03 0.64 5.04
CA LEU A 204 -8.84 1.17 5.68
C LEU A 204 -9.16 2.55 6.26
N GLN A 205 -8.80 2.77 7.52
CA GLN A 205 -8.96 4.05 8.19
C GLN A 205 -7.61 4.74 8.31
N GLU A 206 -7.62 6.07 8.39
CA GLU A 206 -6.45 6.90 8.65
C GLU A 206 -6.73 7.89 9.77
N VAL A 207 -5.76 8.13 10.65
CA VAL A 207 -5.88 9.14 11.70
C VAL A 207 -4.58 9.92 11.86
N GLN A 208 -4.70 11.24 11.94
CA GLN A 208 -3.59 12.13 12.24
C GLN A 208 -3.50 12.37 13.75
N ILE A 209 -2.32 12.10 14.34
CA ILE A 209 -2.09 12.20 15.78
C ILE A 209 -0.69 12.79 16.08
N PRO A 210 -0.55 13.63 17.12
CA PRO A 210 0.74 14.15 17.55
C PRO A 210 1.54 13.09 18.32
N LEU A 211 2.87 13.17 18.22
CA LEU A 211 3.75 12.45 19.12
C LEU A 211 3.72 13.06 20.52
N ILE A 212 3.77 12.19 21.53
CA ILE A 212 3.83 12.56 22.94
C ILE A 212 5.23 12.27 23.45
N SER A 213 5.80 13.24 24.16
CA SER A 213 7.15 13.11 24.71
C SER A 213 7.23 11.93 25.68
N LEU A 214 8.36 11.22 25.67
CA LEU A 214 8.57 10.07 26.55
C LEU A 214 8.35 10.40 28.05
N PRO A 215 8.79 11.56 28.59
CA PRO A 215 8.48 11.93 29.97
C PRO A 215 6.98 12.09 30.23
N LEU A 216 6.25 12.75 29.33
CA LEU A 216 4.80 12.92 29.47
C LEU A 216 4.07 11.58 29.36
N CYS A 217 4.47 10.71 28.42
CA CYS A 217 3.86 9.39 28.29
C CYS A 217 4.05 8.56 29.56
N ARG A 218 5.26 8.53 30.14
CA ARG A 218 5.54 7.85 31.41
C ARG A 218 4.71 8.41 32.57
N LEU A 219 4.54 9.73 32.62
CA LEU A 219 3.70 10.39 33.62
C LEU A 219 2.24 9.95 33.49
N LEU A 220 1.69 9.95 32.26
CA LEU A 220 0.31 9.52 32.01
C LEU A 220 0.07 8.06 32.41
N TYR A 221 1.03 7.16 32.12
CA TYR A 221 0.93 5.75 32.47
C TYR A 221 1.17 5.43 33.96
N GLY A 222 1.66 6.40 34.72
CA GLY A 222 1.79 6.32 36.19
C GLY A 222 2.98 5.51 36.70
N HIS A 223 3.78 4.88 35.84
CA HIS A 223 4.97 4.14 36.24
C HIS A 223 6.07 4.18 35.17
N LEU A 224 7.31 4.48 35.57
CA LEU A 224 8.44 4.67 34.64
C LEU A 224 8.82 3.39 33.88
N SER A 225 8.55 2.21 34.45
CA SER A 225 8.89 0.92 33.83
C SER A 225 7.92 0.47 32.74
N TYR A 226 6.74 1.10 32.60
CA TYR A 226 5.77 0.71 31.58
C TYR A 226 6.13 1.19 30.19
N ILE A 227 6.87 2.31 30.08
CA ILE A 227 7.27 2.87 28.78
C ILE A 227 8.79 2.81 28.66
N MET A 228 9.26 1.85 27.87
CA MET A 228 10.68 1.57 27.66
C MET A 228 11.31 2.50 26.60
N PRO A 229 12.65 2.63 26.55
CA PRO A 229 13.34 3.50 25.58
C PRO A 229 13.15 3.12 24.09
N ASP A 230 12.78 1.87 23.84
CA ASP A 230 12.45 1.30 22.53
C ASP A 230 10.98 1.54 22.14
N MET A 231 10.25 2.37 22.91
CA MET A 231 8.86 2.75 22.66
C MET A 231 8.72 4.24 22.33
N LEU A 232 7.63 4.57 21.65
CA LEU A 232 7.13 5.93 21.47
C LEU A 232 5.63 5.98 21.75
N CYS A 233 5.11 7.16 22.06
CA CYS A 233 3.70 7.35 22.29
C CYS A 233 3.12 8.38 21.33
N ALA A 234 1.90 8.15 20.85
CA ALA A 234 1.19 9.08 20.00
C ALA A 234 -0.30 9.04 20.32
N GLY A 235 -0.97 10.19 20.17
CA GLY A 235 -2.40 10.29 20.41
C GLY A 235 -2.82 11.75 20.59
N ASP A 236 -4.01 12.07 20.11
CA ASP A 236 -4.62 13.39 20.34
C ASP A 236 -5.55 13.31 21.54
N ILE A 237 -5.01 13.61 22.73
CA ILE A 237 -5.74 13.55 24.00
C ILE A 237 -6.93 14.54 24.00
N ARG A 238 -6.84 15.65 23.26
CA ARG A 238 -7.88 16.68 23.23
C ARG A 238 -9.08 16.24 22.41
N ASP A 239 -8.82 15.69 21.22
CA ASP A 239 -9.87 15.24 20.29
C ASP A 239 -10.22 13.75 20.45
N MET A 240 -9.63 13.07 21.44
CA MET A 240 -9.80 11.63 21.69
C MET A 240 -9.47 10.74 20.48
N ARG A 241 -8.47 11.11 19.68
CA ARG A 241 -8.03 10.32 18.50
C ARG A 241 -6.83 9.45 18.84
N THR A 242 -6.95 8.15 18.57
CA THR A 242 -5.90 7.15 18.77
C THR A 242 -6.16 5.92 17.89
N VAL A 243 -5.22 4.98 17.86
CA VAL A 243 -5.42 3.63 17.30
C VAL A 243 -6.09 2.71 18.31
N CYS A 244 -6.66 1.60 17.83
CA CYS A 244 -7.32 0.62 18.69
C CYS A 244 -7.03 -0.84 18.28
N GLU A 245 -7.72 -1.78 18.92
CA GLU A 245 -7.63 -3.21 18.64
C GLU A 245 -7.84 -3.49 17.16
N GLY A 246 -6.95 -4.30 16.58
CA GLY A 246 -6.89 -4.60 15.15
C GLY A 246 -5.93 -3.72 14.34
N ASP A 247 -5.47 -2.58 14.88
CA ASP A 247 -4.43 -1.76 14.23
C ASP A 247 -3.00 -2.28 14.49
N SER A 248 -2.83 -3.23 15.41
CA SER A 248 -1.57 -3.85 15.80
C SER A 248 -0.66 -4.20 14.63
N GLY A 249 0.62 -3.86 14.71
CA GLY A 249 1.58 -4.03 13.62
C GLY A 249 1.48 -2.98 12.51
N GLY A 250 0.39 -2.21 12.44
CA GLY A 250 0.22 -1.12 11.49
C GLY A 250 1.25 0.01 11.67
N PRO A 251 1.48 0.83 10.64
CA PRO A 251 2.53 1.83 10.67
C PRO A 251 2.08 3.13 11.34
N LEU A 252 3.03 3.79 12.03
CA LEU A 252 2.97 5.22 12.33
C LEU A 252 4.00 5.94 11.47
N VAL A 253 3.53 6.79 10.56
CA VAL A 253 4.37 7.47 9.57
C VAL A 253 4.30 8.98 9.71
N CYS A 254 5.44 9.65 9.57
CA CYS A 254 5.54 11.10 9.59
C CYS A 254 6.23 11.58 8.30
N GLU A 255 5.81 12.72 7.79
CA GLU A 255 6.37 13.30 6.57
C GLU A 255 7.47 14.30 6.91
N PHE A 256 8.67 14.09 6.35
CA PHE A 256 9.81 15.00 6.47
C PHE A 256 10.35 15.28 5.06
N ASN A 257 10.44 16.56 4.68
CA ASN A 257 10.94 16.98 3.36
C ASN A 257 10.29 16.20 2.17
N HIS A 258 8.97 16.00 2.21
CA HIS A 258 8.19 15.25 1.22
C HIS A 258 8.47 13.73 1.13
N THR A 259 9.15 13.18 2.13
CA THR A 259 9.36 11.74 2.29
C THR A 259 8.69 11.24 3.56
N TRP A 260 7.90 10.17 3.42
CA TRP A 260 7.23 9.50 4.52
C TRP A 260 8.18 8.50 5.18
N LEU A 261 8.43 8.72 6.47
CA LEU A 261 9.23 7.85 7.30
C LEU A 261 8.31 7.12 8.28
N GLN A 262 8.44 5.79 8.37
CA GLN A 262 7.84 5.03 9.45
C GLN A 262 8.68 5.20 10.71
N VAL A 263 8.07 5.78 11.74
CA VAL A 263 8.70 6.06 13.02
C VAL A 263 8.25 5.08 14.10
N GLY A 264 7.07 4.47 13.93
CA GLY A 264 6.46 3.57 14.89
C GLY A 264 5.73 2.38 14.26
N ILE A 265 5.50 1.37 15.08
CA ILE A 265 4.67 0.18 14.80
C ILE A 265 3.64 0.09 15.92
N VAL A 266 2.34 0.03 15.59
CA VAL A 266 1.27 -0.08 16.60
C VAL A 266 1.52 -1.32 17.46
N SER A 267 1.58 -1.14 18.79
CA SER A 267 2.03 -2.19 19.71
C SER A 267 0.97 -2.48 20.77
N TRP A 268 0.67 -1.51 21.66
CA TRP A 268 -0.30 -1.72 22.74
C TRP A 268 -0.86 -0.39 23.28
N GLY A 269 -1.87 -0.48 24.15
CA GLY A 269 -2.45 0.66 24.86
C GLY A 269 -3.35 0.21 26.00
N ARG A 270 -3.93 1.15 26.76
CA ARG A 270 -4.97 0.86 27.78
C ARG A 270 -6.39 0.89 27.21
N GLY A 271 -6.51 0.68 25.90
CA GLY A 271 -7.74 0.82 25.13
C GLY A 271 -7.91 2.21 24.50
N CYS A 272 -8.87 2.30 23.58
CA CYS A 272 -9.22 3.52 22.85
C CYS A 272 -10.47 4.23 23.41
N VAL A 273 -10.76 4.03 24.70
CA VAL A 273 -11.98 4.51 25.38
C VAL A 273 -11.63 5.50 26.49
N TYR A 274 -12.59 6.28 26.97
CA TYR A 274 -12.36 7.21 28.08
C TYR A 274 -12.08 6.49 29.42
N PRO A 275 -11.09 6.94 30.23
CA PRO A 275 -10.13 8.00 29.94
C PRO A 275 -9.08 7.53 28.92
N MET A 276 -8.87 8.33 27.87
CA MET A 276 -8.00 7.94 26.76
C MET A 276 -6.53 8.06 27.16
N TYR A 277 -5.78 6.99 26.91
CA TYR A 277 -4.32 6.95 27.01
C TYR A 277 -3.71 7.02 25.63
N PRO A 278 -2.53 7.65 25.47
CA PRO A 278 -1.86 7.64 24.18
C PRO A 278 -1.45 6.21 23.82
N ALA A 279 -1.64 5.84 22.56
CA ALA A 279 -1.19 4.54 22.07
C ALA A 279 0.33 4.45 22.13
N VAL A 280 0.81 3.24 22.44
CA VAL A 280 2.23 2.92 22.52
C VAL A 280 2.62 2.14 21.28
N TYR A 281 3.73 2.55 20.70
CA TYR A 281 4.29 2.00 19.47
C TYR A 281 5.72 1.53 19.74
N ALA A 282 6.15 0.46 19.06
CA ALA A 282 7.56 0.12 18.99
C ALA A 282 8.29 1.19 18.15
N ARG A 283 9.39 1.73 18.68
CA ARG A 283 10.13 2.84 18.07
C ARG A 283 11.06 2.35 16.96
N VAL A 284 10.66 2.56 15.72
CA VAL A 284 11.39 2.06 14.53
C VAL A 284 12.84 2.54 14.49
N SER A 285 13.10 3.80 14.85
CA SER A 285 14.47 4.34 14.86
C SER A 285 15.41 3.57 15.80
N TYR A 286 14.88 3.06 16.92
CA TYR A 286 15.61 2.24 17.89
C TYR A 286 16.00 0.89 17.28
N PHE A 287 15.08 0.25 16.55
CA PHE A 287 15.29 -1.05 15.92
C PHE A 287 15.93 -0.99 14.53
N SER A 288 16.15 0.21 13.97
CA SER A 288 16.57 0.39 12.58
C SER A 288 17.85 -0.37 12.18
N LYS A 289 18.82 -0.50 13.09
CA LYS A 289 20.03 -1.31 12.86
C LYS A 289 19.72 -2.81 12.74
N TRP A 290 18.86 -3.32 13.62
CA TRP A 290 18.41 -4.72 13.59
C TRP A 290 17.59 -5.01 12.32
N ILE A 291 16.70 -4.08 11.93
CA ILE A 291 15.91 -4.17 10.70
C ILE A 291 16.83 -4.33 9.48
N ARG A 292 17.77 -3.38 9.29
CA ARG A 292 18.70 -3.41 8.15
C ARG A 292 19.58 -4.66 8.15
N TYR A 293 20.12 -5.04 9.30
CA TYR A 293 20.95 -6.24 9.43
C TYR A 293 20.22 -7.48 8.90
N HIS A 294 18.97 -7.71 9.32
CA HIS A 294 18.22 -8.88 8.88
C HIS A 294 17.79 -8.81 7.42
N MET A 295 17.47 -7.62 6.89
CA MET A 295 17.17 -7.47 5.46
C MET A 295 18.40 -7.79 4.58
N GLU A 296 19.59 -7.37 5.00
CA GLU A 296 20.85 -7.57 4.26
C GLU A 296 21.40 -9.00 4.39
N HIS A 297 21.26 -9.62 5.57
CA HIS A 297 21.94 -10.88 5.89
C HIS A 297 21.02 -12.11 5.85
N THR A 298 19.71 -11.94 5.65
CA THR A 298 18.80 -13.07 5.43
C THR A 298 18.73 -13.37 3.94
N PRO A 299 19.09 -14.60 3.50
CA PRO A 299 19.02 -14.96 2.09
C PRO A 299 17.61 -14.76 1.51
N PRO A 300 17.48 -14.36 0.23
CA PRO A 300 16.19 -14.29 -0.43
C PRO A 300 15.51 -15.68 -0.45
N PRO A 301 14.17 -15.73 -0.51
CA PRO A 301 13.45 -16.99 -0.63
C PRO A 301 13.90 -17.74 -1.90
N SER A 302 14.01 -19.06 -1.79
CA SER A 302 14.28 -19.92 -2.95
C SER A 302 13.17 -19.74 -3.98
N GLN A 303 13.51 -19.30 -5.19
CA GLN A 303 12.52 -19.25 -6.26
C GLN A 303 12.12 -20.68 -6.62
N PRO A 304 10.81 -20.99 -6.75
CA PRO A 304 10.42 -22.28 -7.29
C PRO A 304 11.07 -22.44 -8.66
N LEU A 305 11.82 -23.53 -8.85
CA LEU A 305 12.39 -23.87 -10.14
C LEU A 305 11.27 -23.78 -11.18
N PRO A 306 11.48 -23.12 -12.33
CA PRO A 306 10.48 -23.15 -13.39
C PRO A 306 10.20 -24.62 -13.67
N ALA A 307 8.94 -25.03 -13.46
CA ALA A 307 8.54 -26.40 -13.72
C ALA A 307 9.03 -26.75 -15.13
N LEU A 308 9.83 -27.81 -15.26
CA LEU A 308 10.26 -28.39 -16.54
C LEU A 308 9.08 -28.93 -17.37
N ALA A 309 7.87 -28.42 -17.15
CA ALA A 309 6.66 -28.72 -17.90
C ALA A 309 6.63 -27.83 -19.16
N ARG A 310 7.49 -28.14 -20.16
CA ARG A 310 7.25 -27.96 -21.62
C ARG A 310 8.48 -28.21 -22.52
N VAL A 311 9.26 -29.27 -22.29
CA VAL A 311 10.21 -29.76 -23.32
C VAL A 311 9.92 -31.19 -23.81
N LEU A 312 8.97 -31.90 -23.20
CA LEU A 312 8.46 -33.17 -23.76
C LEU A 312 7.03 -32.97 -24.29
N GLY A 313 6.90 -32.04 -25.23
CA GLY A 313 5.77 -31.98 -26.15
C GLY A 313 5.88 -33.11 -27.17
N VAL A 314 5.50 -34.30 -26.73
CA VAL A 314 4.92 -35.42 -27.47
C VAL A 314 4.60 -35.07 -28.95
N SER A 315 5.43 -35.51 -29.90
CA SER A 315 5.03 -35.70 -31.29
C SER A 315 4.42 -37.09 -31.46
N VAL A 316 3.22 -37.30 -30.90
CA VAL A 316 2.39 -38.47 -31.21
C VAL A 316 1.45 -38.06 -32.32
N SER A 317 1.93 -38.14 -33.56
CA SER A 317 1.07 -38.19 -34.75
C SER A 317 1.88 -38.43 -36.03
N VAL A 318 2.73 -39.47 -36.09
CA VAL A 318 3.08 -40.17 -37.35
C VAL A 318 3.56 -41.59 -37.02
N LEU A 319 2.66 -42.55 -36.75
CA LEU A 319 2.92 -43.97 -37.01
C LEU A 319 1.61 -44.80 -36.95
N ALA A 320 0.65 -44.49 -37.81
CA ALA A 320 -0.54 -45.32 -38.00
C ALA A 320 -0.99 -45.31 -39.46
N ALA A 321 -0.09 -45.73 -40.36
CA ALA A 321 -0.44 -46.14 -41.72
C ALA A 321 0.75 -46.88 -42.34
N LEU A 322 0.92 -48.18 -42.04
CA LEU A 322 1.80 -49.08 -42.82
C LEU A 322 1.62 -50.58 -42.53
N LEU A 323 0.45 -51.04 -42.08
CA LEU A 323 0.14 -52.47 -41.99
C LEU A 323 -1.29 -52.76 -42.48
N ALA A 324 -1.53 -52.57 -43.77
CA ALA A 324 -2.69 -53.14 -44.46
C ALA A 324 -2.45 -53.19 -45.98
N VAL A 325 -1.40 -53.89 -46.45
CA VAL A 325 -1.37 -54.41 -47.82
C VAL A 325 -0.69 -55.78 -47.80
N LEU A 326 -1.51 -56.82 -47.68
CA LEU A 326 -1.21 -58.18 -48.15
C LEU A 326 -2.43 -58.57 -48.99
N PRO A 327 -2.32 -58.66 -50.33
CA PRO A 327 -3.39 -59.20 -51.15
C PRO A 327 -3.40 -60.71 -51.03
N MET A 328 -4.61 -61.27 -50.91
CA MET A 328 -4.86 -62.66 -51.26
C MET A 328 -4.77 -62.82 -52.78
N LEU A 329 -3.80 -63.63 -53.22
CA LEU A 329 -3.83 -64.58 -54.35
C LEU A 329 -2.41 -65.05 -54.66
#